data_AF-A0A2S8PP12-F1
#
_entry.id   AF-A0A2S8PP12-F1
#
_cell.length_a   1.000
_cell.length_b   1.000
_cell.length_c   1.000
_cell.angle_alpha   90.00
_cell.angle_beta   90.00
_cell.angle_gamma   90.00
#
_symmetry.space_group_name_H-M   'P 1'
#
loop_
_entity.id
_entity.type
_entity.pdbx_description
1 polymer ?
#
loop_
_entity_poly.entity_id
_entity_poly.type
_entity_poly.pdbx_seq_one_letter_code
_entity_poly.pdbx_strand_id
1 'polypeptide(L)'
;MEELYGQYKALLFTLAYQLTGSAADAEDAVQDVFLKAYGLPPERLEEPKAYLCKMVTNHSLNLQKTARKKREMYVGPWLPEPIRTPETDTLETAVVRRD
;
A
#
# COMPACT_ATOMS: atom_id res chain seq x y z
N MET A 1 3.14 16.72 -12.39
CA MET A 1 3.26 15.34 -11.84
C MET A 1 4.09 15.30 -10.56
N GLU A 2 5.30 15.88 -10.54
CA GLU A 2 6.14 15.95 -9.33
C GLU A 2 5.44 16.68 -8.16
N GLU A 3 4.76 17.80 -8.43
CA GLU A 3 3.95 18.51 -7.45
C GLU A 3 2.83 17.65 -6.85
N LEU A 4 2.08 16.94 -7.70
CA LEU A 4 1.03 16.00 -7.25
C LEU A 4 1.61 14.86 -6.41
N TYR A 5 2.82 14.38 -6.74
CA TYR A 5 3.52 13.37 -5.96
C TYR A 5 3.86 13.90 -4.56
N GLY A 6 4.50 15.06 -4.47
CA GLY A 6 4.81 15.69 -3.18
C GLY A 6 3.55 15.94 -2.34
N GLN A 7 2.46 16.38 -2.97
CA GLN A 7 1.21 16.71 -2.29
C GLN A 7 0.45 15.48 -1.78
N TYR A 8 0.40 14.38 -2.55
CA TYR A 8 -0.50 13.25 -2.26
C TYR A 8 0.20 11.96 -1.84
N LYS A 9 1.54 11.83 -1.95
CA LYS A 9 2.27 10.60 -1.58
C LYS A 9 1.88 10.09 -0.19
N ALA A 10 1.89 10.93 0.83
CA ALA A 10 1.60 10.52 2.21
C ALA A 10 0.16 10.01 2.39
N LEU A 11 -0.81 10.67 1.75
CA LEU A 11 -2.21 10.27 1.75
C LEU A 11 -2.40 8.91 1.07
N LEU A 12 -1.85 8.76 -0.13
CA LEU A 12 -2.00 7.55 -0.92
C LEU A 12 -1.27 6.36 -0.30
N PHE A 13 -0.10 6.60 0.32
CA PHE A 13 0.61 5.59 1.09
C PHE A 13 -0.23 5.10 2.27
N THR A 14 -0.83 6.02 3.04
CA THR A 14 -1.68 5.65 4.18
C THR A 14 -2.86 4.78 3.75
N LEU A 15 -3.53 5.14 2.64
CA LEU A 15 -4.63 4.36 2.08
C LEU A 15 -4.16 2.98 1.60
N ALA A 16 -3.06 2.92 0.85
CA ALA A 16 -2.51 1.67 0.34
C ALA A 16 -2.06 0.75 1.47
N TYR A 17 -1.45 1.29 2.53
CA TYR A 17 -1.01 0.54 3.69
C TYR A 17 -2.19 -0.05 4.47
N GLN A 18 -3.24 0.74 4.71
CA GLN A 18 -4.46 0.24 5.37
C GLN A 18 -5.11 -0.91 4.60
N LEU A 19 -5.01 -0.88 3.26
CA LEU A 19 -5.55 -1.93 2.41
C LEU A 19 -4.63 -3.14 2.32
N THR A 20 -3.31 -2.96 2.21
CA THR A 20 -2.35 -4.06 1.95
C THR A 20 -1.80 -4.70 3.22
N GLY A 21 -1.59 -3.93 4.28
CA GLY A 21 -0.94 -4.36 5.51
C GLY A 21 0.58 -4.54 5.39
N SER A 22 1.21 -4.05 4.29
CA SER A 22 2.66 -4.04 4.11
C SER A 22 3.11 -2.65 3.65
N ALA A 23 4.19 -2.16 4.25
CA ALA A 23 4.78 -0.88 3.86
C ALA A 23 5.41 -0.96 2.45
N ALA A 24 6.01 -2.09 2.11
CA ALA A 24 6.61 -2.31 0.81
C ALA A 24 5.54 -2.31 -0.30
N ASP A 25 4.47 -3.10 -0.13
CA ASP A 25 3.36 -3.12 -1.09
C ASP A 25 2.69 -1.75 -1.22
N ALA A 26 2.62 -0.97 -0.13
CA ALA A 26 2.05 0.37 -0.15
C ALA A 26 2.93 1.38 -0.91
N GLU A 27 4.26 1.35 -0.71
CA GLU A 27 5.20 2.18 -1.47
C GLU A 27 5.15 1.86 -2.96
N ASP A 28 5.20 0.57 -3.30
CA ASP A 28 5.13 0.10 -4.68
C ASP A 28 3.81 0.51 -5.31
N ALA A 29 2.68 0.35 -4.61
CA ALA A 29 1.37 0.76 -5.09
C ALA A 29 1.30 2.25 -5.43
N VAL A 30 1.88 3.12 -4.60
CA VAL A 30 1.92 4.56 -4.84
C VAL A 30 2.77 4.86 -6.08
N GLN A 31 3.95 4.24 -6.19
CA GLN A 31 4.83 4.43 -7.35
C GLN A 31 4.14 4.00 -8.65
N ASP A 32 3.52 2.81 -8.66
CA ASP A 32 2.78 2.27 -9.79
C ASP A 32 1.63 3.17 -10.24
N VAL A 33 0.91 3.77 -9.29
CA VAL A 33 -0.18 4.70 -9.57
C VAL A 33 0.35 5.98 -10.20
N PHE A 34 1.44 6.55 -9.69
CA PHE A 34 2.03 7.76 -10.26
C PHE A 34 2.66 7.52 -11.63
N LEU A 35 3.27 6.36 -11.87
CA LEU A 35 3.75 5.96 -13.19
C LEU A 35 2.59 5.84 -14.19
N LYS A 36 1.47 5.22 -13.79
CA LYS A 36 0.27 5.15 -14.63
C LYS A 36 -0.35 6.52 -14.88
N ALA A 37 -0.42 7.37 -13.86
CA ALA A 37 -0.96 8.71 -13.96
C ALA A 37 -0.11 9.63 -14.84
N TYR A 38 1.21 9.41 -14.90
CA TYR A 38 2.11 10.17 -15.78
C TYR A 38 1.75 10.02 -17.27
N GLY A 39 1.24 8.86 -17.67
CA GLY A 39 0.80 8.61 -19.05
C GLY A 39 -0.64 9.05 -19.35
N LEU A 40 -1.36 9.63 -18.39
CA LEU A 40 -2.74 10.06 -18.58
C LEU A 40 -2.81 11.49 -19.15
N PRO A 41 -3.79 11.75 -20.03
CA PRO A 41 -4.05 13.10 -20.52
C PRO A 41 -4.54 14.00 -19.36
N PRO A 42 -4.13 15.28 -19.30
CA PRO A 42 -4.41 16.18 -18.17
C PRO A 42 -5.91 16.34 -17.86
N GLU A 43 -6.77 16.21 -18.87
CA GLU A 43 -8.23 16.32 -18.76
C GLU A 43 -8.84 15.20 -17.91
N ARG A 44 -8.13 14.08 -17.70
CA ARG A 44 -8.57 13.04 -16.76
C ARG A 44 -8.25 13.35 -15.30
N LEU A 45 -7.44 14.37 -15.05
CA LEU A 45 -6.99 14.81 -13.74
C LEU A 45 -7.64 16.14 -13.33
N GLU A 46 -8.86 16.43 -13.77
CA GLU A 46 -9.63 17.60 -13.30
C GLU A 46 -9.73 17.65 -11.77
N GLU A 47 -9.90 16.48 -11.13
CA GLU A 47 -9.91 16.31 -9.67
C GLU A 47 -8.83 15.31 -9.23
N PRO A 48 -7.55 15.74 -9.14
CA PRO A 48 -6.40 14.84 -8.95
C PRO A 48 -6.51 14.00 -7.69
N LYS A 49 -6.95 14.59 -6.58
CA LYS A 49 -7.07 13.89 -5.29
C LYS A 49 -8.04 12.71 -5.38
N ALA A 50 -9.25 12.95 -5.88
CA ALA A 50 -10.27 11.91 -5.99
C ALA A 50 -9.82 10.80 -6.95
N TYR A 51 -9.23 11.19 -8.08
CA TYR A 51 -8.76 10.25 -9.09
C TYR A 51 -7.63 9.36 -8.58
N LEU A 52 -6.59 9.94 -7.97
CA LEU A 52 -5.44 9.21 -7.45
C LEU A 52 -5.84 8.30 -6.28
N CYS A 53 -6.70 8.77 -5.37
CA CYS A 53 -7.24 7.93 -4.29
C CYS A 53 -8.00 6.71 -4.84
N LYS A 54 -8.80 6.90 -5.89
CA LYS A 54 -9.50 5.81 -6.56
C LYS A 54 -8.52 4.83 -7.22
N MET A 55 -7.50 5.33 -7.90
CA MET A 55 -6.47 4.50 -8.53
C MET A 55 -5.71 3.64 -7.51
N VAL A 56 -5.22 4.23 -6.42
CA VAL A 56 -4.44 3.50 -5.41
C VAL A 56 -5.28 2.46 -4.67
N THR A 57 -6.55 2.80 -4.38
CA THR A 57 -7.49 1.86 -3.77
C THR A 57 -7.69 0.63 -4.67
N ASN A 58 -8.00 0.87 -5.96
CA ASN A 58 -8.20 -0.22 -6.92
C ASN A 58 -6.94 -1.06 -7.11
N HIS A 59 -5.77 -0.43 -7.18
CA HIS A 59 -4.51 -1.12 -7.33
C HIS A 59 -4.19 -1.99 -6.11
N SER A 60 -4.37 -1.47 -4.90
CA SER A 60 -4.16 -2.20 -3.64
C SER A 60 -5.08 -3.42 -3.52
N LEU A 61 -6.37 -3.27 -3.86
CA LEU A 61 -7.33 -4.38 -3.88
C LEU A 61 -6.94 -5.47 -4.89
N ASN A 62 -6.36 -5.10 -6.03
CA ASN A 62 -5.89 -6.05 -7.03
C ASN A 62 -4.62 -6.80 -6.58
N LEU A 63 -3.71 -6.12 -5.88
CA LEU A 63 -2.55 -6.76 -5.25
C LEU A 63 -2.99 -7.82 -4.25
N GLN A 64 -3.95 -7.51 -3.37
CA GLN A 64 -4.49 -8.47 -2.41
C GLN A 64 -5.15 -9.69 -3.07
N LYS A 65 -5.95 -9.49 -4.11
CA LYS A 65 -6.57 -10.60 -4.88
C LYS A 65 -5.51 -11.52 -5.47
N THR A 66 -4.44 -10.94 -6.02
CA THR A 66 -3.34 -11.68 -6.63
C THR A 66 -2.53 -12.43 -5.58
N ALA A 67 -2.23 -11.80 -4.44
CA ALA A 67 -1.55 -12.43 -3.32
C ALA A 67 -2.38 -13.59 -2.74
N ARG A 68 -3.70 -13.40 -2.58
CA ARG A 68 -4.61 -14.47 -2.16
C ARG A 68 -4.60 -15.66 -3.13
N LYS A 69 -4.68 -15.40 -4.45
CA LYS A 69 -4.58 -16.44 -5.48
C LYS A 69 -3.24 -17.18 -5.42
N LYS A 70 -2.13 -16.49 -5.12
CA LYS A 70 -0.81 -17.12 -4.92
C LYS A 70 -0.75 -17.95 -3.62
N ARG A 71 -1.47 -17.54 -2.56
CA ARG A 71 -1.57 -18.24 -1.27
C ARG A 71 -2.52 -19.44 -1.27
N GLU A 72 -3.19 -19.74 -2.38
CA GLU A 72 -3.92 -21.03 -2.55
C GLU A 72 -2.97 -22.25 -2.50
N MET A 73 -1.64 -22.03 -2.39
CA MET A 73 -0.62 -23.04 -2.07
C MET A 73 0.15 -22.79 -0.75
N TYR A 74 -0.45 -22.18 0.29
CA TYR A 74 0.23 -22.04 1.59
C TYR A 74 -0.68 -22.27 2.81
N VAL A 75 -0.34 -23.27 3.61
CA VAL A 75 -0.99 -23.63 4.89
C VAL A 75 -0.31 -22.86 6.04
N GLY A 76 -0.92 -21.76 6.51
CA GLY A 76 -0.48 -21.05 7.73
C GLY A 76 -1.11 -19.64 7.91
N PRO A 77 -1.21 -19.10 9.15
CA PRO A 77 -1.77 -17.77 9.40
C PRO A 77 -0.80 -16.65 8.97
N TRP A 78 -1.28 -15.72 8.14
CA TRP A 78 -0.51 -14.56 7.67
C TRP A 78 -0.68 -13.37 8.64
N LEU A 79 0.43 -12.75 9.04
CA LEU A 79 0.47 -11.56 9.90
C LEU A 79 1.01 -10.37 9.07
N PRO A 80 0.44 -9.16 9.17
CA PRO A 80 0.95 -7.97 8.49
C PRO A 80 2.35 -7.57 8.99
N GLU A 81 3.10 -6.84 8.16
CA GLU A 81 4.44 -6.37 8.52
C GLU A 81 4.36 -5.18 9.50
N PRO A 82 5.18 -5.14 10.57
CA PRO A 82 5.18 -4.04 11.53
C PRO A 82 5.80 -2.76 10.93
N ILE A 83 5.09 -1.63 11.05
CA ILE A 83 5.69 -0.31 10.74
C ILE A 83 6.54 0.15 11.92
N ARG A 84 7.74 0.65 11.62
CA ARG A 84 8.58 1.37 12.58
C ARG A 84 7.97 2.74 12.87
N THR A 85 7.23 2.84 13.97
CA THR A 85 6.88 4.14 14.58
C THR A 85 8.13 4.72 15.25
N PRO A 86 8.39 6.04 15.20
CA PRO A 86 9.61 6.67 15.72
C PRO A 86 9.80 6.60 17.25
N GLU A 87 8.98 5.84 17.97
CA GLU A 87 8.89 5.85 19.45
C GLU A 87 9.11 4.47 20.10
N THR A 88 9.53 3.41 19.38
CA THR A 88 9.60 2.08 20.03
C THR A 88 10.69 1.19 19.47
N ASP A 89 11.87 1.34 20.05
CA ASP A 89 13.00 0.41 19.98
C ASP A 89 12.84 -0.70 21.05
N THR A 90 11.69 -1.40 21.06
CA THR A 90 11.52 -2.64 21.82
C THR A 90 11.13 -3.77 20.89
N LEU A 91 12.14 -4.26 20.17
CA LEU A 91 12.18 -5.59 19.60
C LEU A 91 12.18 -6.62 20.73
N GLU A 92 11.04 -6.91 21.36
CA GLU A 92 10.89 -8.15 22.12
C GLU A 92 9.43 -8.50 22.35
N THR A 93 9.15 -9.80 22.27
CA THR A 93 7.86 -10.47 22.55
C THR A 93 6.96 -10.78 21.34
N ALA A 94 7.49 -11.54 20.39
CA ALA A 94 6.70 -12.61 19.78
C ALA A 94 7.43 -13.95 19.96
N VAL A 95 6.67 -14.95 20.38
CA VAL A 95 7.03 -16.38 20.57
C VAL A 95 7.48 -16.76 21.98
N VAL A 96 6.49 -17.04 22.84
CA VAL A 96 6.52 -18.27 23.66
C VAL A 96 5.14 -18.93 23.56
N ARG A 97 5.03 -19.98 22.76
CA ARG A 97 4.01 -21.01 22.98
C ARG A 97 4.51 -21.85 24.17
N ARG A 98 3.68 -22.04 25.18
CA ARG A 98 3.87 -23.05 26.22
C ARG A 98 2.92 -24.22 25.95
N ASP A 99 3.48 -25.40 26.16
CA ASP A 99 2.88 -26.74 26.03
C ASP A 99 1.59 -26.92 26.83
#